data_AF-A0A848UY98-F1
#
_entry.id   AF-A0A848UY98-F1
#
_cell.length_a   1.000
_cell.length_b   1.000
_cell.length_c   1.000
_cell.angle_alpha   90.00
_cell.angle_beta   90.00
_cell.angle_gamma   90.00
#
_symmetry.space_group_name_H-M   'P 1'
#
loop_
_entity.id
_entity.type
_entity.pdbx_description
1 polymer ?
#
loop_
_entity_poly.entity_id
_entity_poly.type
_entity_poly.pdbx_seq_one_letter_code
_entity_poly.pdbx_strand_id
1 'polypeptide(L)'
;QRYFKGYGGLFRKSLRSAHKVFVQDETSEGLLRAIGLDQVEIAGDTRFDRVADVAENARSFDLIRQFKGGDLLVILGSSWEPEEKMMAEFMSKSDYSFKLIIAPHEVEESHLVEIESRFEATKRYSQIIAGELEECRVLIIDNVGMLNKLYRDADVAFVGGGFGKGLHNTLEAAVFGVPLLIGPNHHQFREAVDLVEVGGAFVVEDDRQLHHDLNALLVDGELRHRAGEACRNYVGSRLGATELIFSEVKRILGAG
;
A
#
# COMPACT_ATOMS: atom_id res chain seq x y z
N GLN A 1 -2.97 16.45 18.22
CA GLN A 1 -2.42 15.50 19.21
C GLN A 1 -2.57 16.02 20.65
N ARG A 2 -2.90 15.15 21.63
CA ARG A 2 -3.15 15.53 23.04
C ARG A 2 -1.91 16.00 23.82
N TYR A 3 -0.71 15.63 23.39
CA TYR A 3 0.59 15.95 24.01
C TYR A 3 0.95 17.45 23.99
N PHE A 4 0.45 18.19 23.00
CA PHE A 4 0.82 19.59 22.74
C PHE A 4 -0.21 20.61 23.26
N LYS A 5 -1.29 20.14 23.90
CA LYS A 5 -2.29 21.02 24.54
C LYS A 5 -1.94 21.28 26.01
N GLY A 6 -2.41 22.40 26.58
CA GLY A 6 -2.08 22.86 27.94
C GLY A 6 -2.35 21.84 29.07
N TYR A 7 -3.26 20.89 28.84
CA TYR A 7 -3.63 19.81 29.77
C TYR A 7 -2.83 18.50 29.58
N GLY A 8 -1.82 18.47 28.71
CA GLY A 8 -0.99 17.29 28.44
C GLY A 8 0.11 16.99 29.47
N GLY A 9 0.14 17.68 30.62
CA GLY A 9 1.27 17.66 31.56
C GLY A 9 1.66 16.28 32.09
N LEU A 10 0.70 15.38 32.29
CA LEU A 10 0.97 14.00 32.73
C LEU A 10 1.67 13.18 31.64
N PHE A 11 1.23 13.32 30.39
CA PHE A 11 1.81 12.62 29.23
C PHE A 11 3.22 13.11 28.88
N ARG A 12 3.52 14.39 29.15
CA ARG A 12 4.87 14.94 28.97
C ARG A 12 5.89 14.38 29.97
N LYS A 13 5.46 14.01 31.19
CA LYS A 13 6.36 13.40 32.19
C LYS A 13 6.88 12.04 31.74
N SER A 14 6.05 11.22 31.10
CA SER A 14 6.46 9.92 30.54
C SER A 14 7.45 10.04 29.38
N LEU A 15 7.38 11.12 28.59
CA LEU A 15 8.37 11.36 27.54
C LEU A 15 9.74 11.73 28.11
N ARG A 16 9.77 12.42 29.26
CA ARG A 16 11.02 12.77 29.95
C ARG A 16 11.75 11.58 30.57
N SER A 17 11.09 10.44 30.77
CA SER A 17 11.76 9.21 31.24
C SER A 17 12.43 8.41 30.11
N ALA A 18 12.20 8.76 28.85
CA ALA A 18 12.89 8.13 27.73
C ALA A 18 14.34 8.64 27.65
N HIS A 19 15.29 7.72 27.56
CA HIS A 19 16.71 8.04 27.33
C HIS A 19 16.92 8.74 25.98
N LYS A 20 16.15 8.32 24.97
CA LYS A 20 16.14 8.88 23.62
C LYS A 20 14.78 8.65 22.97
N VAL A 21 14.34 9.59 22.14
CA VAL A 21 13.08 9.51 21.39
C VAL A 21 13.40 9.62 19.90
N PHE A 22 13.06 8.59 19.14
CA PHE A 22 13.17 8.64 17.68
C PHE A 22 11.86 9.13 17.08
N VAL A 23 11.97 10.00 16.10
CA VAL A 23 10.83 10.54 15.34
C VAL A 23 11.02 10.31 13.85
N GLN A 24 9.91 10.39 13.12
CA GLN A 24 9.90 10.14 11.67
C GLN A 24 10.34 11.36 10.85
N ASP A 25 10.09 12.57 11.34
CA ASP A 25 10.31 13.82 10.59
C ASP A 25 10.72 15.01 11.48
N GLU A 26 11.19 16.06 10.82
CA GLU A 26 11.61 17.33 11.42
C GLU A 26 10.45 18.04 12.15
N THR A 27 9.22 17.84 11.67
CA THR A 27 8.03 18.44 12.28
C THR A 27 7.82 17.90 13.68
N SER A 28 7.90 16.58 13.84
CA SER A 28 7.80 15.88 15.11
C SER A 28 8.97 16.22 16.03
N GLU A 29 10.19 16.33 15.49
CA GLU A 29 11.36 16.78 16.25
C GLU A 29 11.13 18.18 16.84
N GLY A 30 10.75 19.14 15.99
CA GLY A 30 10.52 20.52 16.40
C GLY A 30 9.44 20.65 17.46
N LEU A 31 8.35 19.88 17.35
CA LEU A 31 7.28 19.83 18.35
C LEU A 31 7.78 19.33 19.72
N LEU A 32 8.61 18.28 19.74
CA LEU A 32 9.16 17.75 20.99
C LEU A 32 10.21 18.69 21.60
N ARG A 33 11.09 19.28 20.78
CA ARG A 33 12.06 20.30 21.25
C ARG A 33 11.36 21.52 21.84
N ALA A 34 10.24 21.96 21.25
CA ALA A 34 9.45 23.09 21.76
C ALA A 34 8.86 22.86 23.16
N ILE A 35 8.75 21.61 23.63
CA ILE A 35 8.34 21.28 25.00
C ILE A 35 9.52 20.89 25.92
N GLY A 36 10.75 21.14 25.49
CA GLY A 36 11.99 20.93 26.23
C GLY A 36 12.41 19.47 26.36
N LEU A 37 12.19 18.68 25.29
CA LEU A 37 12.78 17.35 25.12
C LEU A 37 13.91 17.47 24.08
N ASP A 38 15.15 17.36 24.54
CA ASP A 38 16.33 17.55 23.69
C ASP A 38 16.91 16.24 23.16
N GLN A 39 16.60 15.11 23.81
CA GLN A 39 17.03 13.76 23.46
C GLN A 39 16.25 13.16 22.28
N VAL A 40 15.96 13.98 21.28
CA VAL A 40 15.18 13.60 20.09
C VAL A 40 16.12 13.45 18.90
N GLU A 41 15.91 12.41 18.10
CA GLU A 41 16.63 12.18 16.84
C GLU A 41 15.65 11.76 15.74
N ILE A 42 15.86 12.28 14.54
CA ILE A 42 15.08 11.87 13.37
C ILE A 42 15.67 10.55 12.86
N ALA A 43 14.89 9.48 12.97
CA ALA A 43 15.25 8.17 12.44
C ALA A 43 14.59 7.86 11.10
N GLY A 44 13.45 8.49 10.81
CA GLY A 44 12.57 8.08 9.71
C GLY A 44 11.54 7.04 10.15
N ASP A 45 10.88 6.41 9.18
CA ASP A 45 9.78 5.47 9.40
C ASP A 45 10.19 4.03 9.09
N THR A 46 10.15 3.16 10.10
CA THR A 46 10.55 1.74 9.97
C THR A 46 9.63 0.93 9.07
N ARG A 47 8.44 1.45 8.71
CA ARG A 47 7.57 0.82 7.70
C ARG A 47 8.27 0.66 6.36
N PHE A 48 9.16 1.59 5.99
CA PHE A 48 9.92 1.54 4.74
C PHE A 48 10.90 0.35 4.72
N ASP A 49 11.67 0.16 5.79
CA ASP A 49 12.56 -1.00 5.93
C ASP A 49 11.78 -2.31 5.89
N ARG A 50 10.61 -2.36 6.56
CA ARG A 50 9.77 -3.55 6.62
C ARG A 50 9.27 -3.98 5.24
N VAL A 51 8.80 -3.05 4.42
CA VAL A 51 8.32 -3.39 3.07
C VAL A 51 9.49 -3.76 2.14
N ALA A 52 10.66 -3.15 2.33
CA ALA A 52 11.88 -3.53 1.58
C ALA A 52 12.30 -4.97 1.88
N ASP A 53 12.34 -5.37 3.15
CA ASP A 53 12.61 -6.75 3.57
C ASP A 53 11.58 -7.74 2.98
N VAL A 54 10.30 -7.37 2.97
CA VAL A 54 9.26 -8.18 2.31
C VAL A 54 9.53 -8.32 0.81
N ALA A 55 9.90 -7.23 0.13
CA ALA A 55 10.13 -7.23 -1.31
C ALA A 55 11.35 -8.06 -1.73
N GLU A 56 12.44 -7.99 -0.98
CA GLU A 56 13.65 -8.79 -1.19
C GLU A 56 13.39 -10.30 -1.05
N ASN A 57 12.59 -10.66 -0.05
CA ASN A 57 12.23 -12.04 0.25
C ASN A 57 11.01 -12.54 -0.52
N ALA A 58 10.26 -11.67 -1.18
CA ALA A 58 9.07 -12.06 -1.93
C ALA A 58 9.45 -13.02 -3.07
N ARG A 59 8.66 -14.07 -3.20
CA ARG A 59 8.70 -15.00 -4.33
C ARG A 59 7.33 -14.96 -4.98
N SER A 60 7.35 -14.99 -6.31
CA SER A 60 6.12 -15.08 -7.08
C SER A 60 5.48 -16.44 -6.83
N PHE A 61 4.15 -16.47 -6.76
CA PHE A 61 3.40 -17.71 -6.67
C PHE A 61 3.20 -18.26 -8.08
N ASP A 62 3.53 -19.53 -8.31
CA ASP A 62 3.37 -20.17 -9.62
C ASP A 62 1.96 -20.00 -10.20
N LEU A 63 0.96 -20.11 -9.32
CA LEU A 63 -0.44 -19.88 -9.65
C LEU A 63 -0.70 -18.47 -10.18
N ILE A 64 -0.11 -17.45 -9.54
CA ILE A 64 -0.31 -16.05 -9.92
C ILE A 64 0.41 -15.74 -11.23
N ARG A 65 1.59 -16.34 -11.47
CA ARG A 65 2.27 -16.26 -12.78
C ARG A 65 1.44 -16.90 -13.90
N GLN A 66 0.86 -18.07 -13.64
CA GLN A 66 0.00 -18.76 -14.60
C GLN A 66 -1.28 -17.96 -14.86
N PHE A 67 -1.90 -17.40 -13.81
CA PHE A 67 -3.08 -16.55 -13.92
C PHE A 67 -2.80 -15.28 -14.73
N LYS A 68 -1.70 -14.58 -14.44
CA LYS A 68 -1.27 -13.38 -15.18
C LYS A 68 -0.96 -13.71 -16.64
N GLY A 69 -0.25 -14.81 -16.89
CA GLY A 69 0.17 -15.19 -18.24
C GLY A 69 0.98 -14.08 -18.91
N GLY A 70 0.55 -13.66 -20.10
CA GLY A 70 1.13 -12.53 -20.84
C GLY A 70 0.35 -11.22 -20.70
N ASP A 71 -0.75 -11.22 -19.95
CA ASP A 71 -1.59 -10.03 -19.73
C ASP A 71 -0.99 -9.14 -18.63
N LEU A 72 -1.49 -7.91 -18.56
CA LEU A 72 -1.26 -7.04 -17.41
C LEU A 72 -2.07 -7.53 -16.20
N LEU A 73 -1.51 -7.38 -15.00
CA LEU A 73 -2.14 -7.70 -13.74
C LEU A 73 -2.42 -6.42 -12.94
N VAL A 74 -3.71 -6.15 -12.74
CA VAL A 74 -4.18 -5.12 -11.81
C VAL A 74 -4.51 -5.80 -10.48
N ILE A 75 -4.04 -5.22 -9.37
CA ILE A 75 -4.40 -5.68 -8.02
C ILE A 75 -5.24 -4.61 -7.34
N LEU A 76 -6.48 -4.96 -7.02
CA LEU A 76 -7.33 -4.20 -6.11
C LEU A 76 -7.07 -4.72 -4.69
N GLY A 77 -6.23 -4.01 -3.94
CA GLY A 77 -5.64 -4.48 -2.69
C GLY A 77 -6.25 -3.83 -1.44
N SER A 78 -6.55 -4.65 -0.45
CA SER A 78 -7.27 -4.28 0.78
C SER A 78 -8.56 -3.52 0.46
N SER A 79 -9.34 -4.05 -0.49
CA SER A 79 -10.49 -3.35 -1.06
C SER A 79 -11.69 -3.28 -0.13
N TRP A 80 -12.55 -2.32 -0.43
CA TRP A 80 -13.89 -2.20 0.12
C TRP A 80 -14.90 -2.06 -1.01
N GLU A 81 -16.18 -2.12 -0.66
CA GLU A 81 -17.30 -2.08 -1.60
C GLU A 81 -17.23 -0.92 -2.62
N PRO A 82 -16.84 0.33 -2.29
CA PRO A 82 -16.73 1.39 -3.28
C PRO A 82 -15.71 1.07 -4.37
N GLU A 83 -14.50 0.65 -4.02
CA GLU A 83 -13.45 0.30 -4.97
C GLU A 83 -13.82 -0.93 -5.81
N GLU A 84 -14.46 -1.92 -5.19
CA GLU A 84 -14.98 -3.12 -5.88
C GLU A 84 -16.05 -2.77 -6.91
N LYS A 85 -16.99 -1.87 -6.57
CA LYS A 85 -18.04 -1.39 -7.48
C LYS A 85 -17.47 -0.63 -8.67
N MET A 86 -16.58 0.33 -8.42
CA MET A 86 -15.96 1.11 -9.51
C MET A 86 -15.14 0.21 -10.44
N MET A 87 -14.41 -0.77 -9.88
CA MET A 87 -13.65 -1.72 -10.69
C MET A 87 -14.54 -2.65 -11.52
N ALA A 88 -15.66 -3.12 -10.97
CA ALA A 88 -16.65 -3.90 -11.73
C ALA A 88 -17.24 -3.08 -12.88
N GLU A 89 -17.62 -1.83 -12.62
CA GLU A 89 -18.11 -0.92 -13.64
C GLU A 89 -17.06 -0.68 -14.73
N PHE A 90 -15.81 -0.41 -14.34
CA PHE A 90 -14.69 -0.24 -15.26
C PHE A 90 -14.51 -1.46 -16.16
N MET A 91 -14.43 -2.66 -15.57
CA MET A 91 -14.26 -3.91 -16.33
C MET A 91 -15.40 -4.19 -17.30
N SER A 92 -16.64 -3.86 -16.92
CA SER A 92 -17.81 -4.06 -17.79
C SER A 92 -17.81 -3.18 -19.05
N LYS A 93 -17.10 -2.04 -19.00
CA LYS A 93 -17.04 -1.04 -20.06
C LYS A 93 -15.69 -1.00 -20.79
N SER A 94 -14.70 -1.73 -20.30
CA SER A 94 -13.33 -1.68 -20.81
C SER A 94 -13.10 -2.74 -21.88
N ASP A 95 -12.58 -2.32 -23.03
CA ASP A 95 -12.14 -3.20 -24.11
C ASP A 95 -10.72 -3.76 -23.88
N TYR A 96 -10.04 -3.36 -22.79
CA TYR A 96 -8.67 -3.78 -22.51
C TYR A 96 -8.61 -5.17 -21.87
N SER A 97 -7.73 -6.02 -22.39
CA SER A 97 -7.39 -7.31 -21.77
C SER A 97 -6.41 -7.10 -20.63
N PHE A 98 -6.85 -7.43 -19.42
CA PHE A 98 -6.01 -7.53 -18.23
C PHE A 98 -6.63 -8.53 -17.25
N LYS A 99 -5.81 -9.02 -16.33
CA LYS A 99 -6.19 -9.88 -15.22
C LYS A 99 -6.35 -9.03 -13.96
N LEU A 100 -7.38 -9.32 -13.18
CA LEU A 100 -7.66 -8.63 -11.92
C LEU A 100 -7.48 -9.59 -10.76
N ILE A 101 -6.72 -9.17 -9.74
CA ILE A 101 -6.78 -9.77 -8.41
C ILE A 101 -7.52 -8.82 -7.49
N ILE A 102 -8.48 -9.35 -6.73
CA ILE A 102 -9.17 -8.63 -5.66
C ILE A 102 -8.76 -9.26 -4.34
N ALA A 103 -8.08 -8.49 -3.49
CA ALA A 103 -7.78 -8.87 -2.12
C ALA A 103 -8.61 -8.00 -1.18
N PRO A 104 -9.85 -8.41 -0.83
CA PRO A 104 -10.71 -7.60 0.02
C PRO A 104 -10.15 -7.49 1.42
N HIS A 105 -10.46 -6.37 2.09
CA HIS A 105 -10.07 -6.20 3.49
C HIS A 105 -10.77 -7.21 4.41
N GLU A 106 -12.01 -7.57 4.07
CA GLU A 106 -12.84 -8.54 4.79
C GLU A 106 -13.05 -9.77 3.90
N VAL A 107 -12.71 -10.95 4.43
CA VAL A 107 -12.83 -12.24 3.70
C VAL A 107 -14.00 -13.09 4.21
N GLU A 108 -15.00 -12.44 4.79
CA GLU A 108 -16.22 -13.13 5.24
C GLU A 108 -17.03 -13.60 4.04
N GLU A 109 -17.66 -14.78 4.16
CA GLU A 109 -18.36 -15.45 3.06
C GLU A 109 -19.40 -14.56 2.37
N SER A 110 -20.15 -13.76 3.14
CA SER A 110 -21.14 -12.83 2.58
C SER A 110 -20.51 -11.78 1.68
N HIS A 111 -19.36 -11.21 2.07
CA HIS A 111 -18.64 -10.22 1.27
C HIS A 111 -18.04 -10.86 0.01
N LEU A 112 -17.49 -12.06 0.13
CA LEU A 112 -16.94 -12.79 -1.01
C LEU A 112 -18.02 -13.10 -2.07
N VAL A 113 -19.20 -13.55 -1.65
CA VAL A 113 -20.35 -13.79 -2.54
C VAL A 113 -20.80 -12.49 -3.21
N GLU A 114 -20.78 -11.38 -2.48
CA GLU A 114 -21.08 -10.07 -3.05
C GLU A 114 -20.09 -9.68 -4.15
N ILE A 115 -18.78 -9.84 -3.92
CA ILE A 115 -17.77 -9.58 -4.95
C ILE A 115 -18.00 -10.50 -6.15
N GLU A 116 -18.19 -11.80 -5.94
CA GLU A 116 -18.45 -12.76 -7.03
C GLU A 116 -19.64 -12.37 -7.89
N SER A 117 -20.72 -11.86 -7.29
CA SER A 117 -21.90 -11.42 -8.03
C SER A 117 -21.67 -10.19 -8.93
N ARG A 118 -20.58 -9.44 -8.73
CA ARG A 118 -20.25 -8.21 -9.48
C ARG A 118 -19.33 -8.47 -10.67
N PHE A 119 -18.64 -9.60 -10.70
CA PHE A 119 -17.60 -9.89 -11.70
C PHE A 119 -17.87 -11.20 -12.44
N GLU A 120 -17.78 -11.16 -13.77
CA GLU A 120 -17.82 -12.34 -14.61
C GLU A 120 -16.46 -13.06 -14.65
N ALA A 121 -16.47 -14.37 -14.95
CA ALA A 121 -15.26 -15.19 -15.05
C ALA A 121 -14.35 -15.11 -13.81
N THR A 122 -14.99 -15.20 -12.65
CA THR A 122 -14.38 -15.03 -11.32
C THR A 122 -14.14 -16.37 -10.64
N LYS A 123 -13.01 -16.51 -9.96
CA LYS A 123 -12.74 -17.64 -9.05
C LYS A 123 -12.12 -17.15 -7.75
N ARG A 124 -12.35 -17.88 -6.65
CA ARG A 124 -11.60 -17.68 -5.41
C ARG A 124 -10.29 -18.45 -5.43
N TYR A 125 -9.28 -17.91 -4.77
CA TYR A 125 -7.95 -18.50 -4.67
C TYR A 125 -7.98 -19.90 -4.09
N SER A 126 -8.73 -20.14 -3.02
CA SER A 126 -8.85 -21.46 -2.40
C SER A 126 -9.53 -22.53 -3.28
N GLN A 127 -10.24 -22.11 -4.33
CA GLN A 127 -11.05 -22.99 -5.20
C GLN A 127 -10.38 -23.33 -6.53
N ILE A 128 -9.18 -22.79 -6.81
CA ILE A 128 -8.50 -23.05 -8.08
C ILE A 128 -8.03 -24.50 -8.16
N ILE A 129 -8.48 -25.19 -9.20
CA ILE A 129 -7.97 -26.49 -9.62
C ILE A 129 -7.01 -26.28 -10.81
N ALA A 130 -5.96 -27.09 -10.90
CA ALA A 130 -4.98 -27.01 -11.98
C ALA A 130 -5.65 -27.10 -13.37
N GLY A 131 -5.36 -26.13 -14.24
CA GLY A 131 -5.92 -26.05 -15.60
C GLY A 131 -7.15 -25.14 -15.74
N GLU A 132 -7.72 -24.60 -14.65
CA GLU A 132 -8.93 -23.77 -14.71
C GLU A 132 -8.67 -22.26 -14.80
N LEU A 133 -7.43 -21.85 -15.03
CA LEU A 133 -7.02 -20.44 -15.00
C LEU A 133 -7.17 -19.72 -16.34
N GLU A 134 -7.26 -20.44 -17.46
CA GLU A 134 -7.26 -19.84 -18.80
C GLU A 134 -8.46 -18.90 -19.01
N GLU A 135 -9.65 -19.33 -18.61
CA GLU A 135 -10.88 -18.54 -18.72
C GLU A 135 -11.07 -17.54 -17.57
N CYS A 136 -10.32 -17.69 -16.47
CA CYS A 136 -10.45 -16.84 -15.28
C CYS A 136 -9.88 -15.45 -15.55
N ARG A 137 -10.70 -14.40 -15.39
CA ARG A 137 -10.28 -12.99 -15.52
C ARG A 137 -10.11 -12.31 -14.17
N VAL A 138 -10.87 -12.74 -13.17
CA VAL A 138 -10.88 -12.15 -11.83
C VAL A 138 -10.57 -13.21 -10.80
N LEU A 139 -9.55 -12.97 -10.00
CA LEU A 139 -9.14 -13.85 -8.91
C LEU A 139 -9.34 -13.17 -7.56
N ILE A 140 -10.22 -13.73 -6.73
CA ILE A 140 -10.48 -13.23 -5.38
C ILE A 140 -9.56 -13.95 -4.40
N ILE A 141 -8.80 -13.20 -3.60
CA ILE A 141 -7.97 -13.73 -2.53
C ILE A 141 -8.81 -13.84 -1.26
N ASP A 142 -9.23 -15.05 -0.94
CA ASP A 142 -10.11 -15.38 0.19
C ASP A 142 -9.34 -15.77 1.46
N ASN A 143 -8.11 -15.25 1.61
CA ASN A 143 -7.28 -15.45 2.79
C ASN A 143 -6.50 -14.18 3.17
N VAL A 144 -5.99 -14.17 4.40
CA VAL A 144 -5.23 -13.04 4.94
C VAL A 144 -3.73 -13.30 4.83
N GLY A 145 -2.98 -12.25 4.50
CA GLY A 145 -1.51 -12.25 4.57
C GLY A 145 -0.77 -12.58 3.27
N MET A 146 -1.48 -12.76 2.16
CA MET A 146 -0.86 -12.94 0.84
C MET A 146 -0.60 -11.63 0.10
N LEU A 147 -1.42 -10.59 0.31
CA LEU A 147 -1.46 -9.37 -0.51
C LEU A 147 -0.09 -8.73 -0.76
N ASN A 148 0.69 -8.51 0.30
CA ASN A 148 1.99 -7.85 0.19
C ASN A 148 2.97 -8.57 -0.76
N LYS A 149 2.86 -9.89 -0.93
CA LYS A 149 3.68 -10.67 -1.88
C LYS A 149 3.09 -10.67 -3.28
N LEU A 150 1.77 -10.51 -3.42
CA LEU A 150 1.09 -10.49 -4.72
C LEU A 150 1.48 -9.26 -5.54
N TYR A 151 1.75 -8.12 -4.88
CA TYR A 151 2.21 -6.91 -5.57
C TYR A 151 3.50 -7.09 -6.37
N ARG A 152 4.30 -8.13 -6.06
CA ARG A 152 5.49 -8.48 -6.85
C ARG A 152 5.18 -8.68 -8.34
N ASP A 153 4.02 -9.25 -8.64
CA ASP A 153 3.63 -9.59 -10.01
C ASP A 153 2.67 -8.55 -10.62
N ALA A 154 2.28 -7.52 -9.84
CA ALA A 154 1.36 -6.48 -10.26
C ALA A 154 2.00 -5.50 -11.25
N ASP A 155 1.20 -5.02 -12.20
CA ASP A 155 1.56 -3.94 -13.12
C ASP A 155 0.92 -2.61 -12.71
N VAL A 156 -0.23 -2.66 -12.01
CA VAL A 156 -0.92 -1.52 -11.39
C VAL A 156 -1.59 -2.00 -10.11
N ALA A 157 -1.65 -1.16 -9.07
CA ALA A 157 -2.36 -1.46 -7.84
C ALA A 157 -3.39 -0.36 -7.49
N PHE A 158 -4.63 -0.74 -7.19
CA PHE A 158 -5.59 0.15 -6.53
C PHE A 158 -5.63 -0.20 -5.05
N VAL A 159 -5.10 0.69 -4.21
CA VAL A 159 -5.07 0.51 -2.74
C VAL A 159 -6.37 1.06 -2.14
N GLY A 160 -7.14 0.17 -1.50
CA GLY A 160 -8.46 0.47 -0.98
C GLY A 160 -8.49 1.29 0.31
N GLY A 161 -9.68 1.70 0.70
CA GLY A 161 -9.98 2.41 1.95
C GLY A 161 -10.04 3.94 1.81
N GLY A 162 -9.59 4.45 0.65
CA GLY A 162 -9.58 5.88 0.32
C GLY A 162 -10.97 6.51 0.17
N PHE A 163 -12.05 5.72 0.15
CA PHE A 163 -13.44 6.22 0.08
C PHE A 163 -14.18 6.31 1.42
N GLY A 164 -13.49 6.06 2.56
CA GLY A 164 -14.07 6.34 3.89
C GLY A 164 -13.69 5.38 5.01
N LYS A 165 -12.85 4.37 4.75
CA LYS A 165 -12.40 3.40 5.76
C LYS A 165 -11.00 3.69 6.31
N GLY A 166 -10.31 4.67 5.71
CA GLY A 166 -8.89 4.94 5.94
C GLY A 166 -8.06 4.17 4.92
N LEU A 167 -7.20 4.88 4.20
CA LEU A 167 -6.36 4.29 3.16
C LEU A 167 -5.44 3.21 3.75
N HIS A 168 -5.37 2.07 3.08
CA HIS A 168 -4.45 0.99 3.45
C HIS A 168 -3.01 1.28 3.01
N ASN A 169 -2.08 0.44 3.43
CA ASN A 169 -0.65 0.71 3.31
C ASN A 169 -0.16 0.73 1.85
N THR A 170 0.03 1.93 1.28
CA THR A 170 0.54 2.14 -0.09
C THR A 170 1.98 1.67 -0.28
N LEU A 171 2.78 1.61 0.79
CA LEU A 171 4.19 1.22 0.72
C LEU A 171 4.35 -0.25 0.29
N GLU A 172 3.38 -1.12 0.58
CA GLU A 172 3.44 -2.54 0.22
C GLU A 172 3.47 -2.77 -1.30
N ALA A 173 2.80 -1.93 -2.07
CA ALA A 173 2.85 -1.95 -3.53
C ALA A 173 3.98 -1.09 -4.08
N ALA A 174 4.18 0.11 -3.50
CA ALA A 174 5.19 1.06 -3.98
C ALA A 174 6.62 0.48 -3.97
N VAL A 175 6.95 -0.37 -2.99
CA VAL A 175 8.28 -0.99 -2.88
C VAL A 175 8.63 -1.88 -4.08
N PHE A 176 7.63 -2.49 -4.71
CA PHE A 176 7.81 -3.28 -5.93
C PHE A 176 7.94 -2.43 -7.18
N GLY A 177 7.78 -1.10 -7.07
CA GLY A 177 7.72 -0.16 -8.17
C GLY A 177 6.43 -0.29 -8.98
N VAL A 178 5.31 -0.52 -8.28
CA VAL A 178 3.98 -0.62 -8.88
C VAL A 178 3.31 0.75 -8.79
N PRO A 179 2.84 1.34 -9.90
CA PRO A 179 2.07 2.57 -9.86
C PRO A 179 0.71 2.36 -9.17
N LEU A 180 0.28 3.38 -8.44
CA LEU A 180 -0.85 3.27 -7.52
C LEU A 180 -2.05 4.08 -7.97
N LEU A 181 -3.24 3.53 -7.81
CA LEU A 181 -4.51 4.24 -7.73
C LEU A 181 -4.91 4.28 -6.25
N ILE A 182 -5.39 5.42 -5.78
CA ILE A 182 -5.86 5.61 -4.39
C ILE A 182 -7.14 6.45 -4.37
N GLY A 183 -8.01 6.22 -3.39
CA GLY A 183 -9.21 7.05 -3.22
C GLY A 183 -8.90 8.47 -2.70
N PRO A 184 -9.90 9.38 -2.70
CA PRO A 184 -9.68 10.80 -2.44
C PRO A 184 -9.26 11.10 -1.00
N ASN A 185 -9.66 10.27 -0.02
CA ASN A 185 -9.37 10.50 1.39
C ASN A 185 -7.98 9.97 1.82
N HIS A 186 -6.91 10.50 1.22
CA HIS A 186 -5.53 10.08 1.46
C HIS A 186 -4.68 11.07 2.27
N HIS A 187 -5.15 12.31 2.49
CA HIS A 187 -4.34 13.39 3.06
C HIS A 187 -3.80 13.16 4.49
N GLN A 188 -4.35 12.18 5.22
CA GLN A 188 -3.85 11.80 6.55
C GLN A 188 -2.66 10.82 6.49
N PHE A 189 -2.34 10.31 5.31
CA PHE A 189 -1.29 9.32 5.06
C PHE A 189 -0.16 10.02 4.31
N ARG A 190 0.90 10.37 5.04
CA ARG A 190 2.05 11.12 4.51
C ARG A 190 2.63 10.43 3.28
N GLU A 191 2.78 9.11 3.34
CA GLU A 191 3.27 8.30 2.24
C GLU A 191 2.43 8.43 0.97
N ALA A 192 1.10 8.51 1.09
CA ALA A 192 0.22 8.63 -0.05
C ALA A 192 0.29 10.03 -0.67
N VAL A 193 0.34 11.07 0.16
CA VAL A 193 0.52 12.46 -0.30
C VAL A 193 1.83 12.59 -1.07
N ASP A 194 2.94 12.14 -0.49
CA ASP A 194 4.24 12.24 -1.14
C ASP A 194 4.27 11.42 -2.45
N LEU A 195 3.65 10.22 -2.48
CA LEU A 195 3.57 9.38 -3.69
C LEU A 195 2.77 10.04 -4.82
N VAL A 196 1.73 10.81 -4.49
CA VAL A 196 1.02 11.64 -5.47
C VAL A 196 1.93 12.76 -5.98
N GLU A 197 2.64 13.45 -5.09
CA GLU A 197 3.54 14.56 -5.46
C GLU A 197 4.68 14.12 -6.40
N VAL A 198 5.24 12.93 -6.18
CA VAL A 198 6.30 12.39 -7.06
C VAL A 198 5.77 11.68 -8.30
N GLY A 199 4.44 11.60 -8.48
CA GLY A 199 3.81 10.97 -9.65
C GLY A 199 3.80 9.44 -9.64
N GLY A 200 3.95 8.82 -8.46
CA GLY A 200 3.81 7.37 -8.28
C GLY A 200 2.38 6.91 -8.00
N ALA A 201 1.53 7.80 -7.48
CA ALA A 201 0.12 7.55 -7.19
C ALA A 201 -0.82 8.52 -7.89
N PHE A 202 -1.99 8.02 -8.30
CA PHE A 202 -3.05 8.75 -8.98
C PHE A 202 -4.31 8.72 -8.10
N VAL A 203 -4.93 9.88 -7.89
CA VAL A 203 -6.09 10.03 -7.02
C VAL A 203 -7.37 9.82 -7.83
N VAL A 204 -8.12 8.78 -7.47
CA VAL A 204 -9.40 8.42 -8.08
C VAL A 204 -10.51 9.04 -7.24
N GLU A 205 -11.20 10.05 -7.76
CA GLU A 205 -12.34 10.67 -7.08
C GLU A 205 -13.67 9.98 -7.40
N ASP A 206 -13.79 9.43 -8.61
CA ASP A 206 -15.00 8.81 -9.15
C ASP A 206 -14.68 7.83 -10.30
N ASP A 207 -15.71 7.21 -10.87
CA ASP A 207 -15.61 6.29 -12.00
C ASP A 207 -14.91 6.90 -13.22
N ARG A 208 -15.11 8.20 -13.49
CA ARG A 208 -14.52 8.86 -14.66
C ARG A 208 -13.02 8.97 -14.48
N GLN A 209 -12.57 9.35 -13.28
CA GLN A 209 -11.15 9.43 -12.97
C GLN A 209 -10.50 8.05 -12.97
N LEU A 210 -11.19 7.02 -12.44
CA LEU A 210 -10.72 5.63 -12.55
C LEU A 210 -10.56 5.23 -14.02
N HIS A 211 -11.58 5.49 -14.84
CA HIS A 211 -11.53 5.20 -16.27
C HIS A 211 -10.37 5.91 -16.96
N HIS A 212 -10.13 7.19 -16.67
CA HIS A 212 -9.03 7.94 -17.24
C HIS A 212 -7.66 7.36 -16.84
N ASP A 213 -7.41 7.23 -15.54
CA ASP A 213 -6.08 6.91 -15.02
C ASP A 213 -5.72 5.45 -15.23
N LEU A 214 -6.65 4.52 -14.99
CA LEU A 214 -6.38 3.10 -15.20
C LEU A 214 -6.21 2.79 -16.69
N ASN A 215 -6.99 3.40 -17.59
CA ASN A 215 -6.76 3.22 -19.03
C ASN A 215 -5.39 3.74 -19.46
N ALA A 216 -4.99 4.92 -18.98
CA ALA A 216 -3.67 5.47 -19.28
C ALA A 216 -2.57 4.51 -18.80
N LEU A 217 -2.69 3.98 -17.58
CA LEU A 217 -1.72 3.03 -17.02
C LEU A 217 -1.73 1.65 -17.71
N LEU A 218 -2.84 1.22 -18.30
CA LEU A 218 -2.92 -0.03 -19.06
C LEU A 218 -2.26 0.10 -20.43
N VAL A 219 -2.47 1.23 -21.12
CA VAL A 219 -2.03 1.44 -22.51
C VAL A 219 -0.62 2.02 -22.61
N ASP A 220 -0.29 2.99 -21.76
CA ASP A 220 0.99 3.69 -21.80
C ASP A 220 2.01 3.01 -20.89
N GLY A 221 2.82 2.13 -21.50
CA GLY A 221 3.91 1.44 -20.81
C GLY A 221 4.98 2.36 -20.23
N GLU A 222 5.22 3.53 -20.84
CA GLU A 222 6.19 4.52 -20.36
C GLU A 222 5.65 5.29 -19.15
N LEU A 223 4.36 5.66 -19.16
CA LEU A 223 3.70 6.21 -17.96
C LEU A 223 3.77 5.22 -16.80
N ARG A 224 3.39 3.96 -17.06
CA ARG A 224 3.42 2.89 -16.06
C ARG A 224 4.83 2.68 -15.50
N HIS A 225 5.84 2.67 -16.36
CA HIS A 225 7.24 2.54 -15.94
C HIS A 225 7.70 3.72 -15.08
N ARG A 226 7.50 4.96 -15.54
CA ARG A 226 7.91 6.16 -14.80
C ARG A 226 7.23 6.30 -13.44
N ALA A 227 5.93 6.02 -13.37
CA ALA A 227 5.20 6.04 -12.10
C ALA A 227 5.69 4.93 -11.15
N GLY A 228 5.97 3.74 -11.69
CA GLY A 228 6.59 2.66 -10.94
C GLY A 228 8.00 2.99 -10.42
N GLU A 229 8.84 3.65 -11.22
CA GLU A 229 10.14 4.15 -10.79
C GLU A 229 10.00 5.21 -9.70
N ALA A 230 9.04 6.13 -9.81
CA ALA A 230 8.76 7.11 -8.76
C ALA A 230 8.41 6.43 -7.43
N CYS A 231 7.55 5.39 -7.45
CA CYS A 231 7.25 4.57 -6.28
C CYS A 231 8.49 3.89 -5.68
N ARG A 232 9.32 3.25 -6.52
CA ARG A 232 10.52 2.55 -6.06
C ARG A 232 11.53 3.52 -5.44
N ASN A 233 11.77 4.65 -6.09
CA ASN A 233 12.69 5.69 -5.63
C ASN A 233 12.19 6.35 -4.34
N TYR A 234 10.88 6.58 -4.23
CA TYR A 234 10.25 7.09 -3.01
C TYR A 234 10.53 6.20 -1.80
N VAL A 235 10.35 4.87 -1.95
CA VAL A 235 10.62 3.92 -0.88
C VAL A 235 12.12 3.79 -0.61
N GLY A 236 12.93 3.62 -1.65
CA GLY A 236 14.38 3.42 -1.54
C GLY A 236 15.13 4.58 -0.88
N SER A 237 14.66 5.82 -1.09
CA SER A 237 15.25 7.02 -0.49
C SER A 237 14.96 7.20 1.01
N ARG A 238 14.11 6.35 1.60
CA ARG A 238 13.64 6.44 2.99
C ARG A 238 13.97 5.21 3.84
N LEU A 239 14.85 4.34 3.36
CA LEU A 239 15.36 3.19 4.10
C LEU A 239 16.43 3.60 5.13
N GLY A 240 16.64 2.75 6.14
CA GLY A 240 17.70 2.88 7.15
C GLY A 240 17.24 3.22 8.56
N ALA A 241 15.94 3.50 8.76
CA ALA A 241 15.40 3.88 10.07
C ALA A 241 15.62 2.78 11.12
N THR A 242 15.36 1.53 10.75
CA THR A 242 15.52 0.37 11.63
C THR A 242 16.97 0.17 12.07
N GLU A 243 17.92 0.26 11.14
CA GLU A 243 19.34 0.09 11.44
C GLU A 243 19.88 1.21 12.33
N LEU A 244 19.47 2.45 12.07
CA LEU A 244 19.82 3.61 12.90
C LEU A 244 19.34 3.41 14.35
N ILE A 245 18.06 3.06 14.53
CA ILE A 245 17.48 2.82 15.86
C ILE A 245 18.22 1.67 16.56
N PHE A 246 18.48 0.57 15.86
CA PHE A 246 19.09 -0.62 16.46
C PHE A 246 20.57 -0.39 16.83
N SER A 247 21.32 0.32 15.98
CA SER A 247 22.69 0.74 16.24
C SER A 247 22.77 1.60 17.51
N GLU A 248 21.83 2.52 17.68
CA GLU A 248 21.79 3.39 18.84
C GLU A 248 21.37 2.66 20.13
N VAL A 249 20.41 1.73 20.04
CA VAL A 249 20.05 0.86 21.18
C VAL A 249 21.25 0.02 21.62
N LYS A 250 21.99 -0.58 20.67
CA LYS A 250 23.23 -1.33 20.97
C LYS A 250 24.27 -0.44 21.64
N ARG A 251 24.45 0.79 21.17
CA ARG A 251 25.38 1.76 21.77
C ARG A 251 25.02 2.07 23.21
N ILE A 252 23.72 2.23 23.51
CA ILE A 252 23.22 2.50 24.86
C ILE A 252 23.43 1.29 25.77
N LEU A 253 23.14 0.07 25.29
CA LEU A 253 23.26 -1.16 26.08
C LEU A 253 24.70 -1.66 26.25
N GLY A 254 25.57 -1.40 25.27
CA GLY A 254 26.98 -1.81 25.27
C GLY A 254 27.94 -0.82 25.93
N ALA A 255 27.45 0.37 26.33
CA ALA A 255 28.21 1.36 27.08
C ALA A 255 28.05 1.22 28.61
N GLY A 256 27.52 0.09 29.07
CA GLY A 256 27.30 -0.26 30.49
C GLY A 256 28.25 -1.33 31.01
#